data_AF-A0AAN7D3S0-F1
#
_entry.id   AF-A0AAN7D3S0-F1
#
_cell.length_a   1.000
_cell.length_b   1.000
_cell.length_c   1.000
_cell.angle_alpha   90.00
_cell.angle_beta   90.00
_cell.angle_gamma   90.00
#
_symmetry.space_group_name_H-M   'P 1'
#
loop_
_entity.id
_entity.type
_entity.pdbx_description
1 polymer ?
#
loop_
_entity_poly.entity_id
_entity_poly.type
_entity_poly.pdbx_seq_one_letter_code
_entity_poly.pdbx_strand_id
1 'polypeptide(L)'
;MSKSASKHSKKQGKPQDVLEQLRKLAKKHKKSKDKSSKKPSAKAADHAMIPMTKDEYEKKRSIITTEYDAQTGRMRRKRATGEILESIVTKEQHLKINQMSTFMDGLSYQRQVIKK
;
A
#
# COMPACT_ATOMS: atom_id res chain seq x y z
N MET A 1 -51.32 -53.74 -45.25
CA MET A 1 -50.44 -52.98 -46.19
C MET A 1 -51.05 -51.59 -46.27
N SER A 2 -50.40 -50.44 -46.10
CA SER A 2 -49.02 -50.01 -46.38
C SER A 2 -48.68 -48.80 -45.48
N LYS A 3 -47.42 -48.71 -45.04
CA LYS A 3 -46.85 -47.56 -44.33
C LYS A 3 -46.45 -46.49 -45.34
N SER A 4 -46.70 -45.21 -45.07
CA SER A 4 -45.97 -44.11 -45.73
C SER A 4 -45.69 -42.98 -44.74
N ALA A 5 -44.46 -42.95 -44.25
CA ALA A 5 -43.91 -41.90 -43.40
C ALA A 5 -43.53 -40.68 -44.24
N SER A 6 -44.07 -39.51 -43.92
CA SER A 6 -43.60 -38.23 -44.46
C SER A 6 -42.61 -37.57 -43.49
N LYS A 7 -41.37 -37.46 -43.93
CA LYS A 7 -40.23 -36.88 -43.18
C LYS A 7 -40.47 -35.41 -42.87
N HIS A 8 -40.47 -35.05 -41.58
CA HIS A 8 -40.28 -33.67 -41.13
C HIS A 8 -38.80 -33.27 -41.30
N SER A 9 -38.53 -32.34 -42.22
CA SER A 9 -37.21 -31.70 -42.36
C SER A 9 -37.12 -30.46 -41.48
N LYS A 10 -36.53 -30.60 -40.28
CA LYS A 10 -36.15 -29.45 -39.44
C LYS A 10 -34.97 -28.71 -40.10
N LYS A 11 -35.27 -27.64 -40.85
CA LYS A 11 -34.26 -26.65 -41.27
C LYS A 11 -33.70 -25.95 -40.02
N GLN A 12 -32.42 -26.20 -39.74
CA GLN A 12 -31.67 -25.52 -38.67
C GLN A 12 -31.38 -24.07 -39.12
N GLY A 13 -32.15 -23.13 -38.59
CA GLY A 13 -31.92 -21.69 -38.74
C GLY A 13 -30.69 -21.24 -37.95
N LYS A 14 -29.89 -20.36 -38.56
CA LYS A 14 -28.54 -19.94 -38.16
C LYS A 14 -28.48 -19.31 -36.74
N PRO A 15 -27.35 -19.45 -36.01
CA PRO A 15 -27.17 -19.03 -34.61
C PRO A 15 -26.85 -17.53 -34.45
N GLN A 16 -27.46 -16.65 -35.25
CA GLN A 16 -27.13 -15.22 -35.21
C GLN A 16 -27.78 -14.47 -34.04
N ASP A 17 -28.92 -14.96 -33.55
CA ASP A 17 -29.67 -14.29 -32.49
C ASP A 17 -29.02 -14.49 -31.10
N VAL A 18 -28.38 -15.65 -30.87
CA VAL A 18 -27.73 -15.97 -29.58
C VAL A 18 -26.50 -15.07 -29.32
N LEU A 19 -25.72 -14.79 -30.37
CA LEU A 19 -24.56 -13.90 -30.31
C LEU A 19 -24.97 -12.45 -30.01
N GLU A 20 -26.11 -12.02 -30.55
CA GLU A 20 -26.65 -10.70 -30.31
C GLU A 20 -27.23 -10.59 -28.90
N GLN A 21 -27.91 -11.64 -28.42
CA GLN A 21 -28.37 -11.77 -27.03
C GLN A 21 -27.20 -11.73 -26.03
N LEU A 22 -26.10 -12.44 -26.31
CA LEU A 22 -24.87 -12.39 -25.49
C LEU A 22 -24.26 -10.98 -25.46
N ARG A 23 -24.19 -10.30 -26.61
CA ARG A 23 -23.71 -8.90 -26.68
C ARG A 23 -24.60 -7.94 -25.89
N LYS A 24 -25.92 -8.14 -25.93
CA LYS A 24 -26.89 -7.33 -25.17
C LYS A 24 -26.75 -7.56 -23.66
N LEU A 25 -26.58 -8.82 -23.22
CA LEU A 25 -26.29 -9.19 -21.83
C LEU A 25 -24.97 -8.55 -21.33
N ALA A 26 -23.89 -8.66 -22.11
CA ALA A 26 -22.60 -8.07 -21.76
C ALA A 26 -22.65 -6.53 -21.64
N LYS A 27 -23.40 -5.85 -22.52
CA LYS A 27 -23.60 -4.40 -22.44
C LYS A 27 -24.42 -3.98 -21.22
N LYS A 28 -25.40 -4.80 -20.81
CA LYS A 28 -26.21 -4.55 -19.60
C LYS A 28 -25.35 -4.61 -18.33
N HIS A 29 -24.46 -5.61 -18.22
CA HIS A 29 -23.53 -5.73 -17.09
C HIS A 29 -22.40 -4.67 -17.08
N LYS A 30 -21.96 -4.18 -18.24
CA LYS A 30 -21.00 -3.05 -18.31
C LYS A 30 -21.65 -1.73 -17.88
N LYS A 31 -22.90 -1.46 -18.30
CA LYS A 31 -23.59 -0.21 -17.92
C LYS A 31 -23.99 -0.15 -16.43
N SER A 32 -24.17 -1.29 -15.75
CA SER A 32 -24.41 -1.31 -14.30
C SER A 32 -23.13 -1.08 -13.47
N LYS A 33 -21.94 -1.29 -14.05
CA LYS A 33 -20.65 -1.10 -13.35
C LYS A 33 -20.24 0.37 -13.26
N ASP A 34 -20.63 1.21 -14.22
CA ASP A 34 -20.26 2.64 -14.25
C ASP A 34 -21.31 3.58 -13.61
N LYS A 35 -22.50 3.10 -13.25
CA LYS A 35 -23.60 3.94 -12.71
C LYS A 35 -24.16 3.48 -11.37
N SER A 36 -23.32 3.02 -10.45
CA SER A 36 -23.72 2.92 -9.04
C SER A 36 -22.61 3.33 -8.06
N SER A 37 -22.87 4.48 -7.42
CA SER A 37 -22.47 4.84 -6.06
C SER A 37 -20.98 5.03 -5.74
N LYS A 38 -20.61 6.31 -5.59
CA LYS A 38 -19.92 6.78 -4.37
C LYS A 38 -20.73 6.31 -3.15
N LYS A 39 -20.43 5.12 -2.64
CA LYS A 39 -20.73 4.68 -1.26
C LYS A 39 -19.38 4.62 -0.54
N PRO A 40 -19.25 5.08 0.72
CA PRO A 40 -18.08 4.78 1.52
C PRO A 40 -18.14 3.28 1.81
N SER A 41 -17.55 2.48 0.93
CA SER A 41 -17.56 1.03 1.06
C SER A 41 -16.77 0.65 2.30
N ALA A 42 -17.42 -0.07 3.20
CA ALA A 42 -16.84 -0.76 4.34
C ALA A 42 -15.49 -1.40 3.98
N LYS A 43 -14.37 -0.81 4.41
CA LYS A 43 -13.02 -1.37 4.27
C LYS A 43 -12.56 -2.17 5.51
N ALA A 44 -13.47 -2.40 6.46
CA ALA A 44 -13.09 -2.86 7.80
C ALA A 44 -13.30 -4.36 8.05
N ALA A 45 -13.79 -5.15 7.08
CA ALA A 45 -14.34 -6.48 7.39
C ALA A 45 -13.73 -7.70 6.69
N ASP A 46 -12.73 -7.61 5.79
CA ASP A 46 -12.39 -8.80 4.97
C ASP A 46 -10.91 -9.06 4.62
N HIS A 47 -9.95 -8.51 5.37
CA HIS A 47 -8.52 -8.67 5.03
C HIS A 47 -7.64 -9.11 6.22
N ALA A 48 -8.08 -10.10 6.99
CA ALA A 48 -7.26 -10.58 8.12
C ALA A 48 -6.10 -11.50 7.69
N MET A 49 -6.17 -12.16 6.53
CA MET A 49 -5.19 -13.20 6.12
C MET A 49 -4.84 -13.17 4.63
N ILE A 50 -5.02 -12.04 3.93
CA ILE A 50 -4.57 -11.89 2.54
C ILE A 50 -3.18 -11.24 2.56
N PRO A 51 -2.14 -11.86 1.97
CA PRO A 51 -0.85 -11.21 1.84
C PRO A 51 -1.00 -9.95 1.00
N MET A 52 -0.36 -8.86 1.44
CA MET A 52 -0.38 -7.59 0.72
C MET A 52 0.20 -7.73 -0.69
N THR A 53 -0.34 -6.96 -1.63
CA THR A 53 0.25 -6.86 -2.97
C THR A 53 1.55 -6.07 -2.94
N LYS A 54 2.42 -6.28 -3.95
CA LYS A 54 3.70 -5.56 -4.08
C LYS A 54 3.51 -4.04 -4.07
N ASP A 55 2.53 -3.55 -4.84
CA ASP A 55 2.25 -2.12 -4.95
C ASP A 55 1.80 -1.51 -3.61
N GLU A 56 1.02 -2.24 -2.82
CA GLU A 56 0.59 -1.80 -1.49
C GLU A 56 1.74 -1.79 -0.50
N TYR A 57 2.63 -2.78 -0.59
CA TYR A 57 3.84 -2.81 0.23
C TYR A 57 4.76 -1.62 -0.09
N GLU A 58 5.00 -1.33 -1.37
CA GLU A 58 5.83 -0.20 -1.78
C GLU A 58 5.26 1.14 -1.33
N LYS A 59 3.93 1.31 -1.41
CA LYS A 59 3.23 2.49 -0.89
C LYS A 59 3.37 2.63 0.63
N LYS A 60 3.31 1.54 1.39
CA LYS A 60 3.55 1.59 2.85
C LYS A 60 5.03 1.87 3.15
N ARG A 61 5.94 1.27 2.39
CA ARG A 61 7.40 1.41 2.58
C ARG A 61 7.90 2.83 2.35
N SER A 62 7.25 3.60 1.48
CA SER A 62 7.64 4.99 1.19
C SER A 62 7.25 5.98 2.30
N ILE A 63 6.32 5.61 3.19
CA ILE A 63 5.88 6.47 4.29
C ILE A 63 6.90 6.40 5.43
N ILE A 64 7.49 7.56 5.75
CA ILE A 64 8.51 7.72 6.79
C ILE A 64 8.03 8.75 7.81
N THR A 65 7.95 8.34 9.08
CA THR A 65 7.53 9.19 10.20
C THR A 65 8.67 9.34 11.20
N THR A 66 8.72 10.46 11.91
CA THR A 66 9.65 10.67 13.03
C THR A 66 8.85 10.65 14.33
N GLU A 67 9.12 9.66 15.19
CA GLU A 67 8.38 9.41 16.43
C GLU A 67 9.31 9.46 17.63
N TYR A 68 8.79 9.92 18.76
CA TYR A 68 9.49 9.86 20.04
C TYR A 68 9.39 8.46 20.65
N ASP A 69 10.50 7.91 21.13
CA ASP A 69 10.51 6.68 21.93
C ASP A 69 10.66 7.00 23.41
N ALA A 70 9.64 6.65 24.20
CA ALA A 70 9.61 6.86 25.63
C ALA A 70 10.68 6.05 26.40
N GLN A 71 11.12 4.91 25.88
CA GLN A 71 12.07 4.06 26.59
C GLN A 71 13.50 4.63 26.55
N THR A 72 13.93 5.17 25.40
CA THR A 72 15.30 5.73 25.25
C THR A 72 15.36 7.25 25.17
N GLY A 73 14.20 7.93 25.12
CA GLY A 73 14.11 9.38 24.99
C GLY A 73 14.60 9.95 23.65
N ARG A 74 14.76 9.11 22.62
CA ARG A 74 15.30 9.53 21.30
C ARG A 74 14.17 9.69 20.29
N MET A 75 14.33 10.67 19.38
CA MET A 75 13.51 10.76 18.17
C MET A 75 14.01 9.71 17.17
N ARG A 76 13.16 8.73 16.82
CA ARG A 76 13.46 7.70 15.82
C ARG A 76 12.71 7.98 14.53
N ARG A 77 13.39 7.80 13.40
CA ARG A 77 12.74 7.76 12.10
C ARG A 77 12.33 6.32 11.81
N LYS A 78 11.06 6.08 11.48
CA LYS A 78 10.51 4.74 11.22
C LYS A 78 9.76 4.71 9.88
N ARG A 79 9.85 3.60 9.16
CA ARG A 79 8.94 3.30 8.04
C ARG A 79 7.62 2.75 8.57
N ALA A 80 6.54 2.89 7.81
CA ALA A 80 5.26 2.26 8.15
C ALA A 80 5.31 0.71 8.16
N THR A 81 6.37 0.11 7.59
CA THR A 81 6.64 -1.34 7.67
C THR A 81 7.29 -1.78 8.99
N GLY A 82 7.68 -0.83 9.85
CA GLY A 82 8.34 -1.10 11.15
C GLY A 82 9.87 -1.02 11.14
N GLU A 83 10.49 -0.80 9.98
CA GLU A 83 11.94 -0.59 9.87
C GLU A 83 12.35 0.74 10.53
N ILE A 84 13.35 0.70 11.41
CA ILE A 84 13.95 1.90 12.01
C ILE A 84 15.03 2.42 11.06
N LEU A 85 14.94 3.69 10.71
CA LEU A 85 15.88 4.37 9.84
C LEU A 85 16.79 5.29 10.65
N GLU A 86 18.07 5.26 10.29
CA GLU A 86 19.04 6.25 10.75
C GLU A 86 19.06 7.42 9.78
N SER A 87 19.23 8.63 10.32
CA SER A 87 19.41 9.82 9.50
C SER A 87 20.89 10.17 9.48
N ILE A 88 21.45 10.33 8.28
CA ILE A 88 22.78 10.90 8.13
C ILE A 88 22.70 12.36 8.59
N VAL A 89 23.59 12.71 9.50
CA VAL A 89 23.69 14.04 10.09
C VAL A 89 24.38 14.97 9.09
N THR A 90 23.91 16.22 8.97
CA THR A 90 24.57 17.19 8.08
C THR A 90 25.96 17.55 8.60
N LYS A 91 26.84 18.07 7.75
CA LYS A 91 28.19 18.51 8.16
C LYS A 91 28.15 19.48 9.34
N GLU A 92 27.24 20.44 9.31
CA GLU A 92 27.07 21.43 10.39
C GLU A 92 26.61 20.81 11.70
N GLN A 93 25.66 19.87 11.64
CA GLN A 93 25.19 19.16 12.82
C GLN A 93 26.31 18.27 13.40
N HIS A 94 27.13 17.65 12.55
CA HIS A 94 28.31 16.91 12.98
C HIS A 94 29.29 17.79 13.74
N LEU A 95 29.59 19.00 13.22
CA LEU A 95 30.44 19.96 13.92
C LEU A 95 29.86 20.34 15.28
N LYS A 96 28.55 20.63 15.35
CA LYS A 96 27.88 20.99 16.61
C LYS A 96 27.94 19.87 17.64
N ILE A 97 27.73 18.62 17.22
CA ILE A 97 27.85 17.46 18.10
C ILE A 97 29.27 17.36 18.66
N ASN A 98 30.28 17.48 17.80
CA ASN A 98 31.68 17.41 18.23
C ASN A 98 32.02 18.54 19.21
N GLN A 99 31.59 19.77 18.92
CA GLN A 99 31.76 20.91 19.83
C GLN A 99 31.09 20.67 21.18
N MET A 100 29.87 20.12 21.20
CA MET A 100 29.15 19.89 22.44
C MET A 100 29.72 18.74 23.27
N SER A 101 30.21 17.69 22.62
CA SER A 101 30.91 16.60 23.28
C SER A 101 32.20 17.08 23.94
N THR A 102 32.98 17.95 23.29
CA THR A 102 34.28 18.40 23.83
C THR A 102 34.17 19.58 24.81
N PHE A 103 33.05 20.30 24.81
CA PHE A 103 32.86 21.48 25.67
C PHE A 103 33.02 21.16 27.16
N MET A 104 32.39 20.09 27.65
CA MET A 104 32.45 19.70 29.06
C MET A 104 33.86 19.23 29.47
N ASP A 105 34.55 18.51 28.57
CA ASP A 105 35.91 18.03 28.79
C ASP A 105 36.89 19.21 28.92
N GLY A 106 36.76 20.22 28.07
CA GLY A 106 37.58 21.43 28.13
C GLY A 106 37.41 22.19 29.46
N LEU A 107 36.17 22.36 29.92
CA LEU A 107 35.88 22.98 31.21
C LEU A 107 36.43 22.18 32.39
N SER A 108 36.31 20.85 32.32
CA SER A 108 36.80 19.94 33.36
C SER A 108 38.32 20.00 33.46
N TYR A 109 39.02 19.97 32.32
CA TYR A 109 40.47 20.13 32.26
C TYR A 109 40.93 21.48 32.82
N GLN A 110 40.29 22.59 32.42
CA GLN A 110 40.65 23.92 32.91
C GLN A 110 40.53 24.03 34.43
N ARG A 111 39.45 23.47 35.02
CA ARG A 111 39.28 23.43 36.48
C ARG A 111 40.35 22.60 37.18
N GLN A 112 40.81 21.50 36.57
CA GLN A 112 41.88 20.67 37.13
C GLN A 112 43.23 21.36 37.07
N VAL A 113 43.53 22.08 35.98
CA VAL A 113 44.79 22.83 35.82
C VAL A 113 44.87 24.00 36.81
N ILE A 114 43.78 24.75 37.02
CA ILE A 114 43.76 25.91 37.95
C ILE A 114 43.92 25.47 39.41
N LYS A 115 43.58 24.23 39.75
CA LYS A 115 43.72 23.68 41.11
C LYS A 115 45.13 23.19 41.46
N LYS A 116 46.04 23.11 40.48
CA LYS A 116 47.46 22.82 40.70
C LYS A 116 48.24 24.11 40.94
#